data_AF-A0A0B6Y192-F1
#
_entry.id   AF-A0A0B6Y192-F1
#
_cell.length_a   1.000
_cell.length_b   1.000
_cell.length_c   1.000
_cell.angle_alpha   90.00
_cell.angle_beta   90.00
_cell.angle_gamma   90.00
#
_symmetry.space_group_name_H-M   'P 1'
#
loop_
_entity.id
_entity.type
_entity.pdbx_description
1 polymer ?
#
loop_
_entity_poly.entity_id
_entity_poly.type
_entity_poly.pdbx_seq_one_letter_code
_entity_poly.pdbx_strand_id
1 'polypeptide(L)'
;MATAFAEDAVLSEILSKLWDIDDNKCFPGVDYDIDLQGYVNSTRTQSDYSKNKLFTRLDEDKVFSRPTYKAFRALLDNYEMELGEAEVVTMEERQENRNFLNEILKTKVMKEAHKFLVSKNAAP
;
A
#
# COMPACT_ATOMS: atom_id res chain seq x y z
N MET A 1 -24.35 24.34 -4.69
CA MET A 1 -23.30 24.20 -5.72
C MET A 1 -22.20 23.35 -5.12
N ALA A 2 -21.85 22.21 -5.73
CA ALA A 2 -20.68 21.45 -5.30
C ALA A 2 -19.45 22.34 -5.51
N THR A 3 -18.64 22.54 -4.47
CA THR A 3 -17.34 23.18 -4.60
C THR A 3 -16.54 22.40 -5.63
N ALA A 4 -16.09 23.06 -6.69
CA ALA A 4 -15.16 22.47 -7.64
C ALA A 4 -13.96 21.88 -6.87
N PHE A 5 -13.47 20.73 -7.33
CA PHE A 5 -12.25 20.13 -6.78
C PHE A 5 -11.14 21.19 -6.77
N ALA A 6 -10.62 21.49 -5.59
CA ALA A 6 -9.49 22.37 -5.41
C ALA A 6 -8.29 21.49 -5.05
N GLU A 7 -7.34 21.40 -5.97
CA GLU A 7 -6.09 20.68 -5.76
C GLU A 7 -5.26 21.36 -4.66
N ASP A 8 -4.77 20.57 -3.72
CA ASP A 8 -3.75 21.04 -2.78
C ASP A 8 -2.39 20.93 -3.46
N ALA A 9 -1.85 22.06 -3.90
CA ALA A 9 -0.57 22.12 -4.61
C ALA A 9 0.60 21.61 -3.76
N VAL A 10 0.55 21.83 -2.44
CA VAL A 10 1.64 21.41 -1.53
C VAL A 10 1.64 19.89 -1.39
N LEU A 11 0.47 19.29 -1.21
CA LEU A 11 0.33 17.84 -1.15
C LEU A 11 0.67 17.18 -2.48
N SER A 12 0.25 17.77 -3.60
CA SER A 12 0.53 17.23 -4.94
C SER A 12 2.03 17.23 -5.25
N GLU A 13 2.76 18.27 -4.85
CA GLU A 13 4.21 18.33 -5.00
C GLU A 13 4.92 17.25 -4.18
N ILE A 14 4.62 17.11 -2.88
CA ILE A 14 5.29 16.11 -2.04
C ILE A 14 4.93 14.69 -2.47
N LEU A 15 3.67 14.40 -2.80
CA LEU A 15 3.25 13.06 -3.23
C LEU A 15 3.90 12.65 -4.55
N SER A 16 4.04 13.58 -5.50
CA SER A 16 4.77 13.34 -6.75
C SER A 16 6.24 13.02 -6.48
N LYS A 17 6.87 13.78 -5.58
CA LYS A 17 8.25 13.51 -5.15
C LYS A 17 8.39 12.14 -4.49
N LEU A 18 7.47 11.76 -3.60
CA LEU A 18 7.47 10.45 -2.95
C LEU A 18 7.33 9.31 -3.98
N TRP A 19 6.48 9.49 -4.99
CA TRP A 19 6.31 8.54 -6.08
C TRP A 19 7.58 8.33 -6.91
N ASP A 20 8.30 9.41 -7.21
CA ASP A 20 9.51 9.36 -8.04
C ASP A 20 10.70 8.70 -7.31
N ILE A 21 10.80 8.91 -5.99
CA ILE A 21 11.90 8.34 -5.19
C ILE A 21 11.62 6.91 -4.70
N ASP A 22 10.41 6.40 -4.90
CA ASP A 22 10.06 5.02 -4.54
C ASP A 22 10.71 4.03 -5.51
N ASP A 23 11.86 3.51 -5.08
CA ASP A 23 12.61 2.43 -5.75
C ASP A 23 12.15 1.03 -5.32
N ASN A 24 11.29 0.95 -4.30
CA ASN A 24 10.75 -0.30 -3.79
C ASN A 24 9.41 -0.66 -4.44
N LYS A 25 8.76 0.23 -5.21
CA LYS A 25 7.50 -0.08 -5.92
C LYS A 25 7.61 -1.27 -6.87
N CYS A 26 6.48 -1.91 -7.11
CA CYS A 26 6.37 -2.95 -8.12
C CYS A 26 6.13 -2.33 -9.50
N PHE A 27 6.90 -2.76 -10.50
CA PHE A 27 6.78 -2.26 -11.87
C PHE A 27 5.91 -3.20 -12.73
N PRO A 28 4.85 -2.70 -13.39
CA PRO A 28 4.05 -3.50 -14.34
C PRO A 28 4.91 -4.09 -15.45
N GLY A 29 4.63 -5.31 -15.89
CA GLY A 29 5.42 -6.02 -16.90
C GLY A 29 6.74 -6.61 -16.39
N VAL A 30 7.24 -6.13 -15.25
CA VAL A 30 8.46 -6.65 -14.61
C VAL A 30 8.09 -7.51 -13.42
N ASP A 31 7.52 -6.89 -12.39
CA ASP A 31 7.20 -7.54 -11.12
C ASP A 31 5.82 -8.20 -11.13
N TYR A 32 4.87 -7.64 -11.90
CA TYR A 32 3.52 -8.20 -11.99
C TYR A 32 2.83 -7.85 -13.32
N ASP A 33 1.80 -8.62 -13.65
CA ASP A 33 0.88 -8.37 -14.75
C ASP A 33 -0.58 -8.46 -14.25
N ILE A 34 -1.44 -7.61 -14.81
CA ILE A 34 -2.87 -7.57 -14.47
C ILE A 34 -3.77 -7.76 -15.68
N ASP A 35 -4.90 -8.44 -15.46
CA ASP A 35 -6.05 -8.50 -16.35
C ASP A 35 -7.17 -7.65 -15.74
N LEU A 36 -7.39 -6.46 -16.31
CA LEU A 36 -8.45 -5.53 -15.89
C LEU A 36 -9.85 -6.01 -16.27
N GLN A 37 -9.95 -6.96 -17.21
CA GLN A 37 -11.20 -7.57 -17.65
C GLN A 37 -12.21 -6.54 -18.20
N GLY A 38 -13.51 -6.76 -17.99
CA GLY A 38 -14.56 -5.94 -18.57
C GLY A 38 -14.99 -4.78 -17.67
N TYR A 39 -15.27 -3.63 -18.29
CA TYR A 39 -15.84 -2.47 -17.60
C TYR A 39 -17.34 -2.68 -17.31
N VAL A 40 -17.77 -2.42 -16.07
CA VAL A 40 -19.18 -2.50 -15.68
C VAL A 40 -19.86 -1.17 -15.97
N ASN A 41 -20.67 -1.12 -17.04
CA ASN A 41 -21.42 0.07 -17.45
C ASN A 41 -22.83 0.17 -16.84
N SER A 42 -23.29 -0.89 -16.17
CA SER A 42 -24.60 -0.95 -15.51
C SER A 42 -24.58 -2.03 -14.43
N THR A 43 -25.00 -1.68 -13.21
CA THR A 43 -25.18 -2.64 -12.11
C THR A 43 -26.51 -3.40 -12.18
N ARG A 44 -27.38 -3.08 -13.15
CA ARG A 44 -28.69 -3.75 -13.34
C ARG A 44 -28.55 -5.11 -14.01
N THR A 45 -27.48 -5.33 -14.76
CA THR A 45 -27.18 -6.62 -15.37
C THR A 45 -26.34 -7.45 -14.42
N GLN A 46 -26.82 -8.63 -14.02
CA GLN A 46 -26.10 -9.58 -13.15
C GLN A 46 -25.05 -10.40 -13.93
N SER A 47 -24.40 -9.79 -14.92
CA SER A 47 -23.38 -10.46 -15.72
C SER A 47 -22.02 -10.22 -15.09
N ASP A 48 -21.27 -11.30 -14.86
CA ASP A 48 -19.89 -11.22 -14.42
C ASP A 48 -18.98 -10.84 -15.60
N TYR A 49 -18.37 -9.66 -15.50
CA TYR A 49 -17.40 -9.11 -16.45
C TYR A 49 -15.95 -9.36 -16.01
N SER A 50 -15.75 -10.08 -14.90
CA SER A 50 -14.46 -10.30 -14.24
C SER A 50 -14.24 -11.77 -13.83
N LYS A 51 -14.36 -12.70 -14.79
CA LYS A 51 -14.27 -14.16 -14.56
C LYS A 51 -12.87 -14.69 -14.19
N ASN A 52 -11.83 -13.95 -14.54
CA ASN A 52 -10.42 -14.28 -14.31
C ASN A 52 -9.89 -13.58 -13.05
N LYS A 53 -8.70 -13.99 -12.60
CA LYS A 53 -7.98 -13.30 -11.53
C LYS A 53 -7.42 -11.97 -12.04
N LEU A 54 -7.45 -10.94 -11.19
CA LEU A 54 -6.86 -9.63 -11.50
C LEU A 54 -5.36 -9.75 -11.77
N PHE A 55 -4.61 -10.43 -10.91
CA PHE A 55 -3.18 -10.70 -11.16
C PHE A 55 -3.05 -11.97 -12.01
N THR A 56 -2.50 -11.81 -13.21
CA THR A 56 -2.17 -12.93 -14.10
C THR A 56 -0.77 -13.46 -13.82
N ARG A 57 0.12 -12.59 -13.32
CA ARG A 57 1.46 -12.94 -12.86
C ARG A 57 1.88 -12.01 -11.73
N LEU A 58 2.59 -12.55 -10.75
CA LEU A 58 3.35 -11.82 -9.75
C LEU A 58 4.65 -12.58 -9.51
N ASP A 59 5.79 -11.90 -9.61
CA ASP A 59 7.09 -12.47 -9.21
C ASP A 59 7.19 -12.42 -7.68
N GLU A 60 6.54 -13.38 -7.04
CA GLU A 60 6.44 -13.46 -5.58
C GLU A 60 7.80 -13.56 -4.91
N ASP A 61 8.74 -14.33 -5.48
CA ASP A 61 10.08 -14.50 -4.93
C ASP A 61 10.84 -13.16 -4.93
N LYS A 62 10.78 -12.41 -6.04
CA LYS A 62 11.43 -11.10 -6.14
C LYS A 62 10.75 -10.04 -5.29
N VAL A 63 9.42 -10.02 -5.23
CA VAL A 63 8.67 -8.98 -4.51
C VAL A 63 8.68 -9.25 -3.00
N PHE A 64 8.38 -10.47 -2.58
CA PHE A 64 8.31 -10.83 -1.15
C PHE A 64 9.67 -11.07 -0.50
N SER A 65 10.75 -11.15 -1.26
CA SER A 65 12.11 -11.07 -0.70
C SER A 65 12.52 -9.65 -0.28
N ARG A 66 11.84 -8.60 -0.79
CA ARG A 66 12.11 -7.21 -0.40
C ARG A 66 11.79 -7.01 1.09
N PRO A 67 12.68 -6.39 1.88
CA PRO A 67 12.51 -6.30 3.35
C PRO A 67 11.18 -5.69 3.79
N THR A 68 10.73 -4.64 3.11
CA THR A 68 9.48 -3.94 3.43
C THR A 68 8.24 -4.78 3.12
N TYR A 69 8.18 -5.44 1.96
CA TYR A 69 7.07 -6.34 1.60
C TYR A 69 7.05 -7.59 2.49
N LYS A 70 8.22 -8.14 2.83
CA LYS A 70 8.32 -9.27 3.75
C LYS A 70 7.76 -8.91 5.13
N ALA A 71 8.21 -7.78 5.69
CA ALA A 71 7.74 -7.32 6.99
C ALA A 71 6.25 -6.93 6.96
N PHE A 72 5.77 -6.34 5.85
CA PHE A 72 4.36 -6.01 5.69
C PHE A 72 3.48 -7.26 5.60
N ARG A 73 3.92 -8.29 4.87
CA ARG A 73 3.18 -9.55 4.73
C ARG A 73 3.00 -10.27 6.08
N ALA A 74 4.02 -10.23 6.94
CA ALA A 74 3.98 -10.76 8.30
C ALA A 74 3.12 -9.91 9.27
N LEU A 75 2.51 -8.81 8.80
CA LEU A 75 1.46 -8.13 9.57
C LEU A 75 0.06 -8.55 9.10
N LEU A 76 -0.07 -9.00 7.86
CA LEU A 76 -1.38 -9.26 7.25
C LEU A 76 -1.98 -10.58 7.72
N ASP A 77 -1.15 -11.54 8.12
CA ASP A 77 -1.54 -12.82 8.71
C ASP A 77 -2.10 -12.67 10.13
N ASN A 78 -1.82 -11.57 10.82
CA ASN A 78 -2.36 -11.27 12.16
C ASN A 78 -3.84 -10.87 12.16
N TYR A 79 -4.41 -10.48 11.01
CA TYR A 79 -5.79 -10.01 10.96
C TYR A 79 -6.76 -11.19 10.74
N GLU A 80 -7.47 -11.56 11.80
CA GLU A 80 -8.55 -12.55 11.76
C GLU A 80 -9.89 -11.91 11.35
N MET A 81 -10.75 -12.69 10.69
CA MET A 81 -12.09 -12.24 10.27
C MET A 81 -13.13 -12.31 11.40
N GLU A 82 -12.78 -12.83 12.58
CA GLU A 82 -13.71 -13.04 13.68
C GLU A 82 -13.94 -11.74 14.48
N LEU A 83 -15.04 -11.05 14.19
CA LEU A 83 -15.42 -9.76 14.79
C LEU A 83 -16.05 -9.88 16.20
N GLY A 84 -16.06 -11.08 16.79
CA GLY A 84 -16.81 -11.40 18.01
C GLY A 84 -16.02 -11.34 19.32
N GLU A 85 -14.69 -11.34 19.25
CA GLU A 85 -13.80 -11.34 20.41
C GLU A 85 -12.96 -10.06 20.45
N ALA A 86 -12.54 -9.67 21.66
CA ALA A 86 -11.63 -8.54 21.82
C ALA A 86 -10.24 -8.94 21.30
N GLU A 87 -9.69 -8.15 20.38
CA GLU A 87 -8.36 -8.37 19.83
C GLU A 87 -7.30 -8.39 20.95
N VAL A 88 -6.46 -9.43 20.98
CA VAL A 88 -5.35 -9.55 21.93
C VAL A 88 -4.04 -9.40 21.19
N VAL A 89 -3.39 -8.24 21.35
CA VAL A 89 -2.09 -8.02 20.72
C VAL A 89 -0.99 -8.82 21.43
N THR A 90 -0.50 -9.85 20.76
CA THR A 90 0.54 -10.75 21.25
C THR A 90 1.92 -10.08 21.27
N MET A 91 2.90 -10.71 21.93
CA MET A 91 4.29 -10.20 21.89
C MET A 91 4.91 -10.32 20.49
N GLU A 92 4.50 -11.32 19.72
CA GLU A 92 4.97 -11.56 18.36
C GLU A 92 4.49 -10.45 17.43
N GLU A 93 3.20 -10.14 17.45
CA GLU A 93 2.61 -9.04 16.66
C GLU A 93 3.24 -7.69 17.00
N ARG A 94 3.57 -7.42 18.27
CA ARG A 94 4.31 -6.22 18.65
C ARG A 94 5.71 -6.18 18.04
N GLN A 95 6.37 -7.33 17.95
CA GLN A 95 7.69 -7.43 17.33
C GLN A 95 7.60 -7.24 15.82
N GLU A 96 6.60 -7.81 15.16
CA GLU A 96 6.36 -7.62 13.73
C GLU A 96 6.05 -6.16 13.40
N ASN A 97 5.23 -5.48 14.21
CA ASN A 97 4.96 -4.05 14.09
C ASN A 97 6.26 -3.23 14.13
N ARG A 98 7.14 -3.52 15.11
CA ARG A 98 8.45 -2.87 15.20
C ARG A 98 9.34 -3.17 14.00
N ASN A 99 9.35 -4.42 13.54
CA ASN A 99 10.14 -4.83 12.38
C ASN A 99 9.69 -4.09 11.13
N PHE A 100 8.38 -4.01 10.88
CA PHE A 100 7.83 -3.26 9.75
C PHE A 100 8.20 -1.78 9.81
N LEU A 101 7.98 -1.12 10.96
CA LEU A 101 8.37 0.29 11.17
C LEU A 101 9.86 0.50 10.89
N ASN A 102 10.73 -0.37 11.42
CA ASN A 102 12.16 -0.29 11.19
C ASN A 102 12.53 -0.42 9.72
N GLU A 103 11.87 -1.29 8.95
CA GLU A 103 12.15 -1.45 7.52
C GLU A 103 11.66 -0.27 6.70
N ILE A 104 10.43 0.22 6.92
CA ILE A 104 9.91 1.35 6.13
C ILE A 104 10.67 2.64 6.41
N LEU A 105 11.11 2.89 7.65
CA LEU A 105 11.85 4.11 8.03
C LEU A 105 13.24 4.18 7.39
N LYS A 106 13.79 3.06 6.90
CA LYS A 106 15.06 3.05 6.15
C LYS A 106 14.89 3.59 4.72
N THR A 107 13.68 3.51 4.16
CA THR A 107 13.40 3.90 2.76
C THR A 107 13.58 5.40 2.53
N LYS A 108 13.86 5.78 1.29
CA LYS A 108 13.93 7.21 0.89
C LYS A 108 12.57 7.89 1.05
N VAL A 109 11.49 7.17 0.74
CA VAL A 109 10.10 7.63 0.84
C VAL A 109 9.79 8.10 2.26
N MET A 110 9.99 7.25 3.27
CA MET A 110 9.67 7.61 4.65
C MET A 110 10.58 8.71 5.22
N LYS A 111 11.85 8.75 4.81
CA LYS A 111 12.77 9.83 5.22
C LYS A 111 12.32 11.18 4.67
N GLU A 112 11.90 11.23 3.42
CA GLU A 112 11.39 12.46 2.81
C GLU A 112 10.02 12.87 3.39
N ALA A 113 9.13 11.90 3.62
CA ALA A 113 7.84 12.16 4.28
C ALA A 113 8.03 12.73 5.69
N HIS A 114 8.94 12.15 6.49
CA HIS A 114 9.27 12.66 7.82
C HIS A 114 9.82 14.09 7.76
N LYS A 115 10.76 14.36 6.85
CA LYS A 115 11.31 15.72 6.64
C LYS A 115 10.21 16.73 6.29
N PHE A 116 9.27 16.35 5.43
CA PHE A 116 8.13 17.20 5.10
C PHE A 116 7.26 17.48 6.33
N LEU A 117 6.90 16.46 7.11
CA LEU A 117 6.08 16.63 8.32
C LEU A 117 6.76 17.50 9.38
N VAL A 118 8.07 17.34 9.60
CA VAL A 118 8.86 18.20 10.50
C VAL A 118 8.81 19.65 10.03
N SER A 119 8.96 19.91 8.73
CA SER A 119 8.88 21.27 8.17
C SER A 119 7.51 21.95 8.39
N LYS A 120 6.46 21.14 8.64
CA LYS A 120 5.10 21.58 8.94
C LYS A 120 4.78 21.55 10.45
N ASN A 121 5.75 21.22 11.31
CA ASN A 121 5.54 20.98 12.75
C ASN A 121 4.49 19.90 13.05
N ALA A 122 4.36 18.90 12.17
CA ALA A 122 3.42 17.78 12.29
C ALA A 122 4.10 16.47 12.76
N ALA A 123 5.43 16.48 12.92
CA ALA A 123 6.23 15.38 13.44
C ALA A 123 7.42 15.96 14.23
N PRO A 124 7.96 15.20 15.21
CA PRO A 124 9.10 15.62 16.03
C PRO A 124 10.42 15.68 15.24
#